data_AF-A0A2M8PUZ2-F1
#
_entry.id   AF-A0A2M8PUZ2-F1
#
_cell.length_a   1.000
_cell.length_b   1.000
_cell.length_c   1.000
_cell.angle_alpha   90.00
_cell.angle_beta   90.00
_cell.angle_gamma   90.00
#
_symmetry.space_group_name_H-M   'P 1'
#
loop_
_entity.id
_entity.type
_entity.pdbx_description
1 polymer ?
#
loop_
_entity_poly.entity_id
_entity_poly.type
_entity_poly.pdbx_seq_one_letter_code
_entity_poly.pdbx_strand_id
1 'polypeptide(L)'
;MSDKPVRVRFAPSPTGSLHIGGVRTALFNWLFARQQKGAFILRIEDTDKKRYAEGAVEEIINGLRWLGLDWDEGPEVGGDKGPYFQSQRLELYREWAEWLVANDKAYRCYATPEELAEAEEQAKKRGLRWTGYDRRHRYLSEEERQRLHEERNGVHVIRFKMPIDGQTRVHDLIRGEIVFDNKELNDLVLLKSDGYPTYHLANVVDDHFMEISHIMRGEEWIPTAPIHWQLYNAFGWEMPLILHLPVILNPNGKGKMSKRYKLPEGTDKFVPVLLSEYMEAGYLPEALVNFLTNVGWAFGDDREIFTVEEAIEHFDIMRINPAGSAFPYQKLEWMNGVYIRKLSPEELTERLKPFLERAGLKYDEQKLAFITPYIQERLKTLSEVVDITRFLWVEEFVPAPVEELIPKKLDAEQTKKILQAVYDTLDALPSFDWPTQEAALRQLAEDLGLKAGQLFNPIRVATTAQRVAPPLFQSMEALGKEETLRRIKLAIDALDSYLNKRD
;
A
#
# COMPACT_ATOMS: atom_id res chain seq x y z
N MET A 1 20.00 -27.05 2.28
CA MET A 1 18.61 -26.66 2.56
C MET A 1 17.90 -27.92 3.04
N SER A 2 16.97 -27.80 3.99
CA SER A 2 16.18 -28.94 4.49
C SER A 2 15.43 -29.63 3.36
N ASP A 3 15.27 -30.96 3.41
CA ASP A 3 14.42 -31.74 2.47
C ASP A 3 12.91 -31.44 2.63
N LYS A 4 12.53 -30.60 3.59
CA LYS A 4 11.13 -30.20 3.82
C LYS A 4 10.67 -29.18 2.76
N PRO A 5 9.46 -29.35 2.17
CA PRO A 5 8.89 -28.37 1.25
C PRO A 5 8.82 -26.96 1.85
N VAL A 6 9.10 -25.94 1.04
CA VAL A 6 8.98 -24.55 1.49
C VAL A 6 7.50 -24.20 1.69
N ARG A 7 7.20 -23.75 2.90
CA ARG A 7 5.90 -23.21 3.31
C ARG A 7 6.12 -21.91 4.07
N VAL A 8 5.46 -20.85 3.66
CA VAL A 8 5.53 -19.53 4.28
C VAL A 8 4.14 -18.94 4.42
N ARG A 9 4.00 -17.91 5.25
CA ARG A 9 2.70 -17.29 5.50
C ARG A 9 2.75 -15.78 5.59
N PHE A 10 1.73 -15.16 5.03
CA PHE A 10 1.33 -13.81 5.39
C PHE A 10 0.23 -13.88 6.45
N ALA A 11 0.51 -13.30 7.63
CA ALA A 11 -0.35 -13.40 8.80
C ALA A 11 -0.80 -12.02 9.32
N PRO A 12 -1.65 -11.29 8.57
CA PRO A 12 -2.12 -9.97 8.98
C PRO A 12 -3.21 -10.05 10.05
N SER A 13 -3.20 -9.10 10.99
CA SER A 13 -4.37 -8.81 11.82
C SER A 13 -5.34 -7.90 11.06
N PRO A 14 -6.66 -8.16 11.09
CA PRO A 14 -7.67 -7.36 10.37
C PRO A 14 -8.00 -6.07 11.12
N THR A 15 -7.06 -5.11 11.12
CA THR A 15 -7.19 -3.83 11.83
C THR A 15 -7.33 -2.63 10.88
N GLY A 16 -7.67 -2.88 9.62
CA GLY A 16 -7.79 -1.89 8.53
C GLY A 16 -6.91 -2.24 7.33
N SER A 17 -6.83 -1.32 6.37
CA SER A 17 -6.05 -1.48 5.14
C SER A 17 -4.57 -1.79 5.39
N LEU A 18 -3.97 -2.59 4.51
CA LEU A 18 -2.57 -2.99 4.61
C LEU A 18 -1.63 -1.79 4.48
N HIS A 19 -0.80 -1.60 5.51
CA HIS A 19 0.35 -0.71 5.40
C HIS A 19 1.35 -1.25 4.37
N ILE A 20 2.05 -0.37 3.65
CA ILE A 20 2.97 -0.75 2.56
C ILE A 20 4.11 -1.69 3.00
N GLY A 21 4.54 -1.59 4.27
CA GLY A 21 5.48 -2.54 4.88
C GLY A 21 4.90 -3.96 5.03
N GLY A 22 3.60 -4.07 5.32
CA GLY A 22 2.86 -5.33 5.32
C GLY A 22 2.71 -5.89 3.92
N VAL A 23 2.40 -5.05 2.93
CA VAL A 23 2.36 -5.42 1.51
C VAL A 23 3.70 -6.00 1.05
N ARG A 24 4.81 -5.34 1.35
CA ARG A 24 6.15 -5.86 1.01
C ARG A 24 6.45 -7.18 1.73
N THR A 25 5.97 -7.36 2.96
CA THR A 25 6.09 -8.64 3.68
C THR A 25 5.33 -9.74 2.96
N ALA A 26 4.08 -9.50 2.54
CA ALA A 26 3.31 -10.45 1.74
C ALA A 26 4.04 -10.79 0.43
N LEU A 27 4.51 -9.75 -0.28
CA LEU A 27 5.23 -9.89 -1.54
C LEU A 27 6.50 -10.75 -1.42
N PHE A 28 7.33 -10.53 -0.40
CA PHE A 28 8.58 -11.31 -0.24
C PHE A 28 8.29 -12.76 0.14
N ASN A 29 7.26 -13.00 0.96
CA ASN A 29 6.81 -14.36 1.23
C ASN A 29 6.31 -15.03 -0.06
N TRP A 30 5.49 -14.34 -0.85
CA TRP A 30 4.95 -14.85 -2.10
C TRP A 30 6.04 -15.14 -3.14
N LEU A 31 6.96 -14.21 -3.38
CA LEU A 31 8.09 -14.38 -4.30
C LEU A 31 8.94 -15.59 -3.91
N PHE A 32 9.29 -15.73 -2.64
CA PHE A 32 10.07 -16.87 -2.15
C PHE A 32 9.31 -18.20 -2.31
N ALA A 33 8.01 -18.23 -1.99
CA ALA A 33 7.20 -19.42 -2.17
C ALA A 33 7.16 -19.85 -3.64
N ARG A 34 6.88 -18.91 -4.56
CA ARG A 34 6.83 -19.17 -6.00
C ARG A 34 8.20 -19.62 -6.53
N GLN A 35 9.27 -18.96 -6.09
CA GLN A 35 10.65 -19.27 -6.49
C GLN A 35 11.09 -20.67 -6.05
N GLN A 36 10.71 -21.08 -4.84
CA GLN A 36 11.00 -22.40 -4.29
C GLN A 36 9.98 -23.47 -4.68
N LYS A 37 8.95 -23.12 -5.48
CA LYS A 37 7.79 -23.99 -5.77
C LYS A 37 7.13 -24.53 -4.50
N GLY A 38 7.11 -23.70 -3.46
CA GLY A 38 6.50 -23.96 -2.17
C GLY A 38 5.09 -23.38 -2.05
N ALA A 39 4.56 -23.33 -0.83
CA ALA A 39 3.24 -22.81 -0.51
C ALA A 39 3.29 -21.43 0.14
N PHE A 40 2.47 -20.50 -0.34
CA PHE A 40 2.17 -19.20 0.25
C PHE A 40 0.78 -19.24 0.92
N ILE A 41 0.76 -19.05 2.23
CA ILE A 41 -0.43 -19.23 3.07
C ILE A 41 -0.93 -17.87 3.58
N LEU A 42 -2.22 -17.59 3.44
CA LEU A 42 -2.88 -16.45 4.08
C LEU A 42 -3.55 -16.91 5.38
N ARG A 43 -3.12 -16.37 6.52
CA ARG A 43 -3.75 -16.65 7.83
C ARG A 43 -4.22 -15.35 8.48
N ILE A 44 -5.49 -15.28 8.86
CA ILE A 44 -6.06 -14.09 9.49
C ILE A 44 -5.88 -14.16 11.01
N GLU A 45 -5.11 -13.22 11.57
CA GLU A 45 -4.85 -13.13 13.02
C GLU A 45 -5.87 -12.21 13.71
N ASP A 46 -7.12 -12.69 13.81
CA ASP A 46 -8.31 -11.98 14.32
C ASP A 46 -8.63 -12.23 15.80
N THR A 47 -7.63 -12.62 16.60
CA THR A 47 -7.81 -12.94 18.03
C THR A 47 -8.01 -11.70 18.92
N ASP A 48 -7.63 -10.52 18.44
CA ASP A 48 -7.82 -9.25 19.13
C ASP A 48 -9.11 -8.54 18.70
N LYS A 49 -10.21 -8.92 19.37
CA LYS A 49 -11.54 -8.35 19.12
C LYS A 49 -11.62 -6.84 19.26
N LYS A 50 -10.75 -6.20 20.07
CA LYS A 50 -10.82 -4.76 20.29
C LYS A 50 -10.25 -3.96 19.12
N ARG A 51 -9.30 -4.53 18.38
CA ARG A 51 -8.67 -3.90 17.22
C ARG A 51 -9.26 -4.37 15.89
N TYR A 52 -10.16 -5.35 15.92
CA TYR A 52 -10.87 -5.83 14.74
C TYR A 52 -11.63 -4.68 14.07
N ALA A 53 -11.37 -4.48 12.78
CA ALA A 53 -12.09 -3.54 11.94
C ALA A 53 -13.01 -4.30 10.98
N GLU A 54 -14.29 -3.95 10.99
CA GLU A 54 -15.27 -4.49 10.04
C GLU A 54 -14.84 -4.17 8.60
N GLY A 55 -14.94 -5.14 7.68
CA GLY A 55 -14.48 -5.01 6.30
C GLY A 55 -12.97 -5.17 6.08
N ALA A 56 -12.15 -5.21 7.14
CA ALA A 56 -10.69 -5.26 6.99
C ALA A 56 -10.18 -6.59 6.39
N VAL A 57 -10.89 -7.71 6.62
CA VAL A 57 -10.54 -9.00 6.01
C VAL A 57 -10.73 -8.93 4.50
N GLU A 58 -11.86 -8.39 4.06
CA GLU A 58 -12.19 -8.19 2.65
C GLU A 58 -11.20 -7.22 1.99
N GLU A 59 -10.82 -6.13 2.68
CA GLU A 59 -9.79 -5.20 2.19
C GLU A 59 -8.42 -5.88 2.01
N ILE A 60 -8.01 -6.75 2.94
CA ILE A 60 -6.77 -7.52 2.83
C ILE A 60 -6.82 -8.45 1.60
N ILE A 61 -7.90 -9.23 1.47
CA ILE A 61 -8.10 -10.20 0.39
C ILE A 61 -8.12 -9.49 -0.97
N ASN A 62 -8.91 -8.42 -1.09
CA ASN A 62 -9.01 -7.63 -2.33
C ASN A 62 -7.69 -6.92 -2.66
N GLY A 63 -6.96 -6.45 -1.64
CA GLY A 63 -5.64 -5.86 -1.80
C GLY A 63 -4.61 -6.85 -2.37
N LEU A 64 -4.55 -8.07 -1.83
CA LEU A 64 -3.68 -9.13 -2.34
C LEU A 64 -4.05 -9.55 -3.77
N ARG A 65 -5.35 -9.69 -4.07
CA ARG A 65 -5.85 -9.96 -5.43
C ARG A 65 -5.46 -8.85 -6.41
N TRP A 66 -5.63 -7.59 -6.02
CA TRP A 66 -5.28 -6.45 -6.84
C TRP A 66 -3.78 -6.43 -7.17
N LEU A 67 -2.93 -6.80 -6.22
CA LEU A 67 -1.48 -6.95 -6.42
C LEU A 67 -1.09 -8.19 -7.25
N GLY A 68 -2.02 -9.09 -7.54
CA GLY A 68 -1.73 -10.37 -8.21
C GLY A 68 -1.03 -11.38 -7.31
N LEU A 69 -1.15 -11.26 -5.97
CA LEU A 69 -0.57 -12.18 -5.00
C LEU A 69 -1.59 -13.23 -4.58
N ASP A 70 -1.68 -14.30 -5.34
CA ASP A 70 -2.51 -15.46 -5.02
C ASP A 70 -1.94 -16.26 -3.84
N TRP A 71 -2.81 -16.97 -3.11
CA TRP A 71 -2.41 -17.86 -2.00
C TRP A 71 -2.88 -19.28 -2.23
N ASP A 72 -2.03 -20.23 -1.87
CA ASP A 72 -2.24 -21.66 -2.08
C ASP A 72 -3.15 -22.25 -0.99
N GLU A 73 -3.11 -21.65 0.20
CA GLU A 73 -3.96 -22.01 1.34
C GLU A 73 -4.41 -20.74 2.08
N GLY A 74 -5.64 -20.70 2.55
CA GLY A 74 -6.15 -19.54 3.27
C GLY A 74 -7.68 -19.42 3.27
N PRO A 75 -8.21 -18.27 3.70
CA PRO A 75 -9.61 -17.91 3.46
C PRO A 75 -10.01 -18.10 2.00
N GLU A 76 -11.28 -18.46 1.78
CA GLU A 76 -11.91 -18.74 0.48
C GLU A 76 -11.38 -19.97 -0.26
N VAL A 77 -10.06 -20.13 -0.40
CA VAL A 77 -9.41 -21.24 -1.11
C VAL A 77 -9.38 -22.53 -0.28
N GLY A 78 -9.35 -22.42 1.05
CA GLY A 78 -9.27 -23.56 1.96
C GLY A 78 -7.85 -24.12 2.05
N GLY A 79 -7.75 -25.42 2.32
CA GLY A 79 -6.49 -26.14 2.50
C GLY A 79 -6.51 -27.08 3.72
N ASP A 80 -5.60 -28.06 3.73
CA ASP A 80 -5.62 -29.18 4.68
C ASP A 80 -5.25 -28.80 6.11
N LYS A 81 -4.73 -27.58 6.32
CA LYS A 81 -4.28 -27.08 7.63
C LYS A 81 -5.22 -26.03 8.23
N GLY A 82 -6.40 -25.83 7.61
CA GLY A 82 -7.42 -24.91 8.07
C GLY A 82 -8.04 -25.29 9.43
N PRO A 83 -8.95 -24.47 9.97
CA PRO A 83 -9.39 -23.16 9.45
C PRO A 83 -8.25 -22.13 9.44
N TYR A 84 -8.32 -21.12 8.56
CA TYR A 84 -7.28 -20.08 8.40
C TYR A 84 -7.62 -18.75 9.11
N PHE A 85 -8.64 -18.77 9.96
CA PHE A 85 -8.97 -17.71 10.90
C PHE A 85 -8.65 -18.18 12.31
N GLN A 86 -7.83 -17.43 13.05
CA GLN A 86 -7.44 -17.82 14.40
C GLN A 86 -8.64 -17.85 15.36
N SER A 87 -9.63 -16.98 15.17
CA SER A 87 -10.88 -16.99 15.94
C SER A 87 -11.67 -18.31 15.83
N GLN A 88 -11.40 -19.12 14.82
CA GLN A 88 -12.03 -20.42 14.58
C GLN A 88 -11.20 -21.60 15.12
N ARG A 89 -10.04 -21.33 15.73
CA ARG A 89 -9.07 -22.34 16.23
C ARG A 89 -8.91 -22.34 17.75
N LEU A 90 -9.86 -21.76 18.49
CA LEU A 90 -9.73 -21.52 19.92
C LEU A 90 -9.49 -22.79 20.74
N GLU A 91 -10.11 -23.91 20.38
CA GLU A 91 -9.93 -25.17 21.10
C GLU A 91 -8.50 -25.72 20.96
N LEU A 92 -7.90 -25.60 19.77
CA LEU A 92 -6.51 -25.99 19.55
C LEU A 92 -5.58 -25.19 20.48
N TYR A 93 -5.78 -23.88 20.59
CA TYR A 93 -4.94 -23.05 21.45
C TYR A 93 -5.14 -23.37 22.93
N ARG A 94 -6.38 -23.64 23.34
CA ARG A 94 -6.69 -24.04 24.71
C ARG A 94 -6.00 -25.36 25.05
N GLU A 95 -6.11 -26.35 24.18
CA GLU A 95 -5.46 -27.66 24.34
C GLU A 95 -3.95 -27.49 24.57
N TRP A 96 -3.26 -26.74 23.71
CA TRP A 96 -1.81 -26.56 23.82
C TRP A 96 -1.39 -25.66 24.99
N ALA A 97 -2.22 -24.68 25.38
CA ALA A 97 -1.98 -23.91 26.60
C ALA A 97 -2.07 -24.80 27.85
N GLU A 98 -3.07 -25.68 27.90
CA GLU A 98 -3.26 -26.63 29.00
C GLU A 98 -2.16 -27.70 29.01
N TRP A 99 -1.73 -28.16 27.85
CA TRP A 99 -0.57 -29.05 27.72
C TRP A 99 0.68 -28.43 28.34
N LEU A 100 0.95 -27.13 28.11
CA LEU A 100 2.07 -26.44 28.76
C LEU A 100 1.93 -26.41 30.28
N VAL A 101 0.71 -26.22 30.80
CA VAL A 101 0.48 -26.24 32.26
C VAL A 101 0.72 -27.63 32.84
N ALA A 102 0.18 -28.68 32.19
CA ALA A 102 0.36 -30.07 32.62
C ALA A 102 1.83 -30.52 32.62
N ASN A 103 2.68 -29.90 31.78
CA ASN A 103 4.11 -30.20 31.67
C ASN A 103 5.02 -29.19 32.41
N ASP A 104 4.47 -28.40 33.34
CA ASP A 104 5.20 -27.39 34.12
C ASP A 104 5.97 -26.36 33.26
N LYS A 105 5.45 -26.05 32.07
CA LYS A 105 5.97 -25.03 31.14
C LYS A 105 5.15 -23.75 31.16
N ALA A 106 3.95 -23.78 31.73
CA ALA A 106 3.09 -22.64 31.96
C ALA A 106 2.38 -22.79 33.31
N TYR A 107 1.73 -21.73 33.79
CA TYR A 107 0.94 -21.76 35.02
C TYR A 107 -0.24 -20.81 34.96
N ARG A 108 -1.25 -21.08 35.79
CA ARG A 108 -2.43 -20.22 35.95
C ARG A 108 -2.10 -19.02 36.83
N CYS A 109 -2.50 -17.84 36.40
CA CYS A 109 -2.34 -16.60 37.13
C CYS A 109 -3.71 -15.97 37.41
N TYR A 110 -3.97 -15.76 38.70
CA TYR A 110 -5.23 -15.23 39.25
C TYR A 110 -5.15 -13.72 39.60
N ALA A 111 -4.10 -13.03 39.13
CA ALA A 111 -3.87 -11.63 39.45
C ALA A 111 -4.87 -10.74 38.69
N THR A 112 -5.49 -9.80 39.38
CA THR A 112 -6.40 -8.84 38.75
C THR A 112 -5.63 -7.69 38.09
N PRO A 113 -6.23 -6.97 37.12
CA PRO A 113 -5.60 -5.78 36.53
C PRO A 113 -5.16 -4.73 37.57
N GLU A 114 -5.96 -4.52 38.61
CA GLU A 114 -5.68 -3.58 39.70
C GLU A 114 -4.45 -4.02 40.51
N GLU A 115 -4.39 -5.31 40.85
CA GLU A 115 -3.26 -5.89 41.57
C GLU A 115 -1.94 -5.82 40.78
N LEU A 116 -2.02 -5.87 39.44
CA LEU A 116 -0.87 -5.69 38.55
C LEU A 116 -0.45 -4.21 38.47
N ALA A 117 -1.41 -3.29 38.38
CA ALA A 117 -1.14 -1.86 38.37
C ALA A 117 -0.49 -1.39 39.67
N GLU A 118 -0.96 -1.89 40.82
CA GLU A 118 -0.34 -1.60 42.11
C GLU A 118 1.10 -2.13 42.18
N ALA A 119 1.34 -3.35 41.70
CA ALA A 119 2.67 -3.94 41.63
C ALA A 119 3.66 -3.08 40.83
N GLU A 120 3.21 -2.59 39.67
CA GLU A 120 3.96 -1.72 38.80
C GLU A 120 4.30 -0.41 39.51
N GLU A 121 3.33 0.21 40.18
CA GLU A 121 3.54 1.44 40.94
C GLU A 121 4.54 1.24 42.09
N GLN A 122 4.42 0.13 42.83
CA GLN A 122 5.35 -0.20 43.92
C GLN A 122 6.78 -0.45 43.39
N ALA A 123 6.93 -1.14 42.27
CA ALA A 123 8.23 -1.35 41.64
C ALA A 123 8.87 -0.01 41.21
N LYS A 124 8.09 0.88 40.58
CA LYS A 124 8.52 2.23 40.20
C LYS A 124 8.96 3.06 41.41
N LYS A 125 8.18 3.03 42.51
CA LYS A 125 8.52 3.72 43.77
C LYS A 125 9.84 3.22 44.38
N ARG A 126 10.18 1.94 44.18
CA ARG A 126 11.44 1.33 44.66
C ARG A 126 12.61 1.53 43.68
N GLY A 127 12.41 2.24 42.57
CA GLY A 127 13.42 2.41 41.53
C GLY A 127 13.77 1.11 40.79
N LEU A 128 12.92 0.08 40.89
CA LEU A 128 13.11 -1.18 40.19
C LEU A 128 12.56 -1.07 38.77
N ARG A 129 13.30 -1.62 37.80
CA ARG A 129 12.81 -1.76 36.42
C ARG A 129 11.63 -2.73 36.42
N TRP A 130 10.42 -2.22 36.19
CA TRP A 130 9.24 -3.05 35.97
C TRP A 130 9.34 -3.69 34.59
N THR A 131 9.43 -5.02 34.55
CA THR A 131 9.53 -5.76 33.30
C THR A 131 8.15 -6.14 32.77
N GLY A 132 7.06 -6.00 33.54
CA GLY A 132 5.68 -6.22 33.09
C GLY A 132 4.88 -7.18 33.97
N TYR A 133 5.56 -8.09 34.69
CA TYR A 133 4.93 -9.01 35.63
C TYR A 133 5.94 -9.49 36.69
N ASP A 134 5.50 -9.63 37.94
CA ASP A 134 6.35 -9.94 39.10
C ASP A 134 6.44 -11.43 39.44
N ARG A 135 5.86 -12.30 38.60
CA ARG A 135 5.87 -13.76 38.79
C ARG A 135 5.19 -14.24 40.09
N ARG A 136 4.33 -13.43 40.71
CA ARG A 136 3.69 -13.71 42.01
C ARG A 136 2.96 -15.05 42.12
N HIS A 137 2.46 -15.59 41.00
CA HIS A 137 1.71 -16.85 40.99
C HIS A 137 2.49 -18.03 40.39
N ARG A 138 3.80 -17.86 40.13
CA ARG A 138 4.63 -18.87 39.46
C ARG A 138 4.93 -20.10 40.32
N TYR A 139 5.01 -19.92 41.64
CA TYR A 139 5.46 -20.94 42.59
C TYR A 139 4.40 -21.30 43.63
N LEU A 140 3.13 -21.06 43.32
CA LEU A 140 2.03 -21.42 44.21
C LEU A 140 2.00 -22.93 44.47
N SER A 141 1.78 -23.31 45.72
CA SER A 141 1.39 -24.66 46.12
C SER A 141 0.00 -25.02 45.57
N GLU A 142 -0.33 -26.31 45.58
CA GLU A 142 -1.65 -26.75 45.10
C GLU A 142 -2.80 -26.20 45.95
N GLU A 143 -2.61 -26.10 47.27
CA GLU A 143 -3.59 -25.50 48.18
C GLU A 143 -3.82 -24.01 47.87
N GLU A 144 -2.76 -23.24 47.62
CA GLU A 144 -2.87 -21.82 47.26
C GLU A 144 -3.54 -21.62 45.89
N ARG A 145 -3.26 -22.50 44.92
CA ARG A 145 -3.92 -22.48 43.61
C ARG A 145 -5.40 -22.75 43.73
N GLN A 146 -5.80 -23.77 44.47
CA GLN A 146 -7.21 -24.11 44.68
C GLN A 146 -7.94 -22.97 45.38
N ARG A 147 -7.35 -22.41 46.44
CA ARG A 147 -7.90 -21.24 47.14
C ARG A 147 -8.10 -20.05 46.20
N LEU A 148 -7.07 -19.66 45.44
CA LEU A 148 -7.18 -18.54 44.50
C LEU A 148 -8.16 -18.84 43.36
N HIS A 149 -8.25 -20.09 42.92
CA HIS A 149 -9.24 -20.50 41.91
C HIS A 149 -10.65 -20.27 42.44
N GLU A 150 -10.96 -20.69 43.66
CA GLU A 150 -12.26 -20.46 44.30
C GLU A 150 -12.53 -18.96 44.53
N GLU A 151 -11.58 -18.23 45.10
CA GLU A 151 -11.69 -16.78 45.37
C GLU A 151 -11.91 -15.95 44.10
N ARG A 152 -11.39 -16.41 42.96
CA ARG A 152 -11.57 -15.75 41.65
C ARG A 152 -12.68 -16.35 40.80
N ASN A 153 -13.50 -17.26 41.34
CA ASN A 153 -14.54 -17.97 40.58
C ASN A 153 -13.99 -18.62 39.29
N GLY A 154 -12.78 -19.16 39.37
CA GLY A 154 -12.07 -19.77 38.27
C GLY A 154 -11.52 -18.81 37.22
N VAL A 155 -11.68 -17.49 37.36
CA VAL A 155 -11.13 -16.51 36.41
C VAL A 155 -9.61 -16.46 36.53
N HIS A 156 -8.92 -16.80 35.45
CA HIS A 156 -7.45 -16.78 35.39
C HIS A 156 -6.96 -16.57 33.96
N VAL A 157 -5.66 -16.27 33.84
CA VAL A 157 -4.92 -16.34 32.58
C VAL A 157 -3.88 -17.46 32.66
N ILE A 158 -3.45 -18.01 31.52
CA ILE A 158 -2.30 -18.91 31.46
C ILE A 158 -1.07 -18.09 31.07
N ARG A 159 -0.02 -18.14 31.89
CA ARG A 159 1.26 -17.46 31.64
C ARG A 159 2.36 -18.45 31.32
N PHE A 160 3.23 -18.09 30.39
CA PHE A 160 4.39 -18.90 30.05
C PHE A 160 5.43 -18.86 31.19
N LYS A 161 5.97 -20.01 31.56
CA LYS A 161 6.99 -20.14 32.60
C LYS A 161 8.39 -19.88 32.01
N MET A 162 8.66 -18.63 31.61
CA MET A 162 9.95 -18.25 30.99
C MET A 162 11.14 -18.62 31.88
N PRO A 163 12.26 -19.12 31.32
CA PRO A 163 13.50 -19.29 32.08
C PRO A 163 13.93 -17.96 32.74
N ILE A 164 14.48 -18.05 33.96
CA ILE A 164 14.87 -16.86 34.74
C ILE A 164 16.31 -16.46 34.44
N ASP A 165 17.19 -17.45 34.36
CA ASP A 165 18.62 -17.27 34.18
C ASP A 165 19.10 -17.80 32.82
N GLY A 166 20.31 -17.41 32.44
CA GLY A 166 20.93 -17.79 31.18
C GLY A 166 20.55 -16.90 30.01
N GLN A 167 20.82 -17.38 28.81
CA GLN A 167 20.59 -16.64 27.57
C GLN A 167 19.74 -17.46 26.60
N THR A 168 18.88 -16.77 25.86
CA THR A 168 18.21 -17.32 24.69
C THR A 168 18.94 -16.82 23.44
N ARG A 169 19.33 -17.75 22.58
CA ARG A 169 20.01 -17.46 21.30
C ARG A 169 19.11 -17.89 20.17
N VAL A 170 18.85 -16.99 19.24
CA VAL A 170 18.04 -17.25 18.04
C VAL A 170 18.82 -16.82 16.82
N HIS A 171 18.86 -17.66 15.80
CA HIS A 171 19.54 -17.33 14.55
C HIS A 171 18.52 -16.81 13.52
N ASP A 172 18.75 -15.59 13.04
CA ASP A 172 17.98 -14.96 11.98
C ASP A 172 18.83 -14.91 10.71
N LEU A 173 18.26 -15.28 9.56
CA LEU A 173 19.05 -15.37 8.31
C LEU A 173 19.51 -14.01 7.77
N ILE A 174 18.86 -12.91 8.19
CA ILE A 174 19.22 -11.53 7.80
C ILE A 174 20.05 -10.87 8.92
N ARG A 175 19.70 -11.09 10.18
CA ARG A 175 20.31 -10.40 11.34
C ARG A 175 21.46 -11.15 11.99
N GLY A 176 21.66 -12.42 11.65
CA GLY A 176 22.63 -13.29 12.30
C GLY A 176 22.17 -13.74 13.68
N GLU A 177 23.12 -13.91 14.61
CA GLU A 177 22.81 -14.34 15.97
C GLU A 177 22.19 -13.21 16.80
N ILE A 178 21.00 -13.46 17.34
CA ILE A 178 20.27 -12.58 18.26
C ILE A 178 20.31 -13.22 19.65
N VAL A 179 20.88 -12.51 20.62
CA VAL A 179 21.06 -13.00 21.99
C VAL A 179 20.32 -12.10 22.98
N PHE A 180 19.47 -12.71 23.80
CA PHE A 180 18.77 -12.04 24.90
C PHE A 180 19.09 -12.70 26.23
N ASP A 181 19.27 -11.89 27.27
CA ASP A 181 19.36 -12.37 28.65
C ASP A 181 17.94 -12.73 29.13
N ASN A 182 17.77 -13.95 29.64
CA ASN A 182 16.47 -14.46 30.08
C ASN A 182 15.86 -13.63 31.21
N LYS A 183 16.69 -12.93 31.99
CA LYS A 183 16.21 -12.03 33.05
C LYS A 183 15.43 -10.82 32.52
N GLU A 184 15.63 -10.46 31.24
CA GLU A 184 14.90 -9.38 30.58
C GLU A 184 13.56 -9.83 30.01
N LEU A 185 13.31 -11.14 29.99
CA LEU A 185 12.10 -11.74 29.44
C LEU A 185 11.09 -12.07 30.54
N ASN A 186 9.81 -11.89 30.23
CA ASN A 186 8.73 -12.02 31.20
C ASN A 186 7.86 -13.24 30.94
N ASP A 187 7.18 -13.66 32.00
CA ASP A 187 6.13 -14.66 31.95
C ASP A 187 4.87 -14.06 31.28
N LEU A 188 4.89 -14.04 29.95
CA LEU A 188 3.83 -13.47 29.13
C LEU A 188 2.54 -14.29 29.25
N VAL A 189 1.41 -13.60 29.09
CA VAL A 189 0.12 -14.27 28.94
C VAL A 189 0.09 -15.01 27.60
N LEU A 190 -0.26 -16.29 27.63
CA LEU A 190 -0.48 -17.14 26.46
C LEU A 190 -1.96 -17.29 26.15
N LEU A 191 -2.79 -17.46 27.18
CA LEU A 191 -4.25 -17.57 27.07
C LEU A 191 -4.90 -16.58 28.05
N LYS A 192 -5.78 -15.74 27.51
CA LYS A 192 -6.55 -14.76 28.29
C LYS A 192 -7.72 -15.43 29.01
N SER A 193 -8.29 -14.73 30.00
CA SER A 193 -9.44 -15.21 30.77
C SER A 193 -10.73 -15.35 29.96
N ASP A 194 -10.83 -14.65 28.82
CA ASP A 194 -11.92 -14.79 27.85
C ASP A 194 -11.78 -16.04 26.94
N GLY A 195 -10.74 -16.85 27.17
CA GLY A 195 -10.45 -18.06 26.41
C GLY A 195 -9.75 -17.82 25.06
N TYR A 196 -9.45 -16.57 24.70
CA TYR A 196 -8.69 -16.28 23.48
C TYR A 196 -7.18 -16.33 23.73
N PRO A 197 -6.40 -16.85 22.79
CA PRO A 197 -4.94 -16.81 22.88
C PRO A 197 -4.42 -15.37 22.74
N THR A 198 -3.19 -15.15 23.18
CA THR A 198 -2.40 -14.01 22.70
C THR A 198 -1.73 -14.35 21.37
N TYR A 199 -1.24 -13.32 20.68
CA TYR A 199 -0.43 -13.47 19.47
C TYR A 199 0.67 -14.53 19.62
N HIS A 200 1.35 -14.58 20.77
CA HIS A 200 2.48 -15.48 20.96
C HIS A 200 2.09 -16.96 20.90
N LEU A 201 1.02 -17.35 21.59
CA LEU A 201 0.56 -18.73 21.58
C LEU A 201 -0.02 -19.10 20.20
N ALA A 202 -0.94 -18.29 19.69
CA ALA A 202 -1.62 -18.59 18.43
C ALA A 202 -0.64 -18.68 17.25
N ASN A 203 0.32 -17.74 17.17
CA ASN A 203 1.29 -17.70 16.09
C ASN A 203 2.23 -18.92 16.09
N VAL A 204 2.74 -19.33 17.26
CA VAL A 204 3.63 -20.52 17.38
C VAL A 204 2.87 -21.81 17.10
N VAL A 205 1.67 -21.97 17.68
CA VAL A 205 0.84 -23.16 17.45
C VAL A 205 0.46 -23.27 15.98
N ASP A 206 -0.01 -22.19 15.35
CA ASP A 206 -0.39 -22.24 13.94
C ASP A 206 0.80 -22.41 13.01
N ASP A 207 1.94 -21.76 13.27
CA ASP A 207 3.14 -21.95 12.44
C ASP A 207 3.62 -23.41 12.51
N HIS A 208 3.49 -24.09 13.66
CA HIS A 208 3.76 -25.53 13.77
C HIS A 208 2.75 -26.38 12.98
N PHE A 209 1.45 -26.22 13.23
CA PHE A 209 0.41 -27.06 12.61
C PHE A 209 0.19 -26.77 11.12
N MET A 210 0.54 -25.58 10.64
CA MET A 210 0.58 -25.25 9.22
C MET A 210 1.92 -25.60 8.56
N GLU A 211 2.84 -26.20 9.32
CA GLU A 211 4.15 -26.68 8.86
C GLU A 211 4.98 -25.57 8.20
N ILE A 212 4.94 -24.37 8.77
CA ILE A 212 5.70 -23.23 8.28
C ILE A 212 7.19 -23.53 8.36
N SER A 213 7.89 -23.34 7.25
CA SER A 213 9.33 -23.59 7.12
C SER A 213 10.16 -22.32 7.33
N HIS A 214 9.63 -21.17 6.88
CA HIS A 214 10.28 -19.87 6.97
C HIS A 214 9.28 -18.80 7.42
N ILE A 215 9.65 -18.04 8.45
CA ILE A 215 8.89 -16.91 8.97
C ILE A 215 9.59 -15.63 8.51
N MET A 216 9.07 -15.02 7.45
CA MET A 216 9.46 -13.67 7.02
C MET A 216 8.46 -12.64 7.54
N ARG A 217 8.92 -11.73 8.41
CA ARG A 217 8.09 -10.67 9.02
C ARG A 217 8.90 -9.41 9.31
N GLY A 218 8.25 -8.29 9.60
CA GLY A 218 8.94 -7.03 9.90
C GLY A 218 9.84 -7.10 11.15
N GLU A 219 10.93 -6.34 11.16
CA GLU A 219 11.89 -6.28 12.28
C GLU A 219 11.32 -5.79 13.61
N GLU A 220 10.15 -5.16 13.63
CA GLU A 220 9.46 -4.85 14.90
C GLU A 220 9.18 -6.09 15.76
N TRP A 221 9.21 -7.28 15.17
CA TRP A 221 9.02 -8.56 15.85
C TRP A 221 10.31 -9.21 16.36
N ILE A 222 11.48 -8.60 16.17
CA ILE A 222 12.76 -9.11 16.72
C ILE A 222 12.68 -9.33 18.24
N PRO A 223 12.11 -8.41 19.05
CA PRO A 223 12.03 -8.61 20.50
C PRO A 223 11.19 -9.83 20.91
N THR A 224 10.34 -10.38 20.03
CA THR A 224 9.52 -11.57 20.32
C THR A 224 10.18 -12.87 19.88
N ALA A 225 11.25 -12.81 19.07
CA ALA A 225 12.00 -14.00 18.63
C ALA A 225 12.47 -14.91 19.78
N PRO A 226 13.12 -14.42 20.86
CA PRO A 226 13.53 -15.30 21.96
C PRO A 226 12.34 -15.93 22.70
N ILE A 227 11.21 -15.22 22.78
CA ILE A 227 9.99 -15.75 23.42
C ILE A 227 9.43 -16.89 22.58
N HIS A 228 9.31 -16.68 21.26
CA HIS A 228 8.82 -17.72 20.35
C HIS A 228 9.74 -18.94 20.34
N TRP A 229 11.06 -18.73 20.34
CA TRP A 229 12.02 -19.83 20.46
C TRP A 229 11.83 -20.64 21.74
N GLN A 230 11.65 -19.98 22.88
CA GLN A 230 11.40 -20.67 24.15
C GLN A 230 10.07 -21.43 24.14
N LEU A 231 9.03 -20.92 23.46
CA LEU A 231 7.78 -21.65 23.29
C LEU A 231 7.96 -22.91 22.43
N TYR A 232 8.61 -22.81 21.27
CA TYR A 232 8.96 -23.99 20.45
C TYR A 232 9.76 -25.02 21.27
N ASN A 233 10.78 -24.57 22.00
CA ASN A 233 11.59 -25.42 22.87
C ASN A 233 10.76 -26.06 24.00
N ALA A 234 9.80 -25.34 24.59
CA ALA A 234 8.92 -25.86 25.63
C ALA A 234 7.98 -26.96 25.11
N PHE A 235 7.51 -26.84 23.88
CA PHE A 235 6.73 -27.89 23.20
C PHE A 235 7.60 -29.05 22.68
N GLY A 236 8.92 -28.88 22.61
CA GLY A 236 9.82 -29.84 21.96
C GLY A 236 9.71 -29.81 20.43
N TRP A 237 9.27 -28.69 19.86
CA TRP A 237 9.10 -28.51 18.41
C TRP A 237 10.32 -27.84 17.78
N GLU A 238 10.57 -28.15 16.51
CA GLU A 238 11.56 -27.43 15.69
C GLU A 238 11.00 -26.07 15.28
N MET A 239 11.75 -25.00 15.57
CA MET A 239 11.36 -23.64 15.17
C MET A 239 11.65 -23.42 13.68
N PRO A 240 10.73 -22.80 12.91
CA PRO A 240 10.98 -22.43 11.53
C PRO A 240 12.15 -21.45 11.40
N LEU A 241 12.79 -21.41 10.23
CA LEU A 241 13.82 -20.41 9.93
C LEU A 241 13.21 -19.01 9.97
N ILE A 242 13.84 -18.05 10.62
CA ILE A 242 13.31 -16.69 10.75
C ILE A 242 14.12 -15.67 9.96
N LEU A 243 13.41 -14.69 9.38
CA LEU A 243 13.97 -13.57 8.64
C LEU A 243 13.21 -12.29 9.02
N HIS A 244 13.87 -11.38 9.72
CA HIS A 244 13.30 -10.10 10.10
C HIS A 244 13.59 -9.01 9.06
N LEU A 245 12.60 -8.75 8.20
CA LEU A 245 12.65 -7.79 7.11
C LEU A 245 12.90 -6.36 7.63
N PRO A 246 13.82 -5.61 7.01
CA PRO A 246 14.21 -4.28 7.45
C PRO A 246 13.07 -3.27 7.32
N VAL A 247 12.96 -2.28 8.21
CA VAL A 247 11.92 -1.24 8.06
C VAL A 247 12.05 -0.48 6.75
N ILE A 248 10.90 -0.10 6.19
CA ILE A 248 10.82 0.95 5.17
C ILE A 248 10.93 2.29 5.90
N LEU A 249 11.91 3.10 5.51
CA LEU A 249 12.16 4.42 6.07
C LEU A 249 11.39 5.48 5.27
N ASN A 250 11.18 6.66 5.88
CA ASN A 250 10.64 7.81 5.16
C ASN A 250 11.53 8.19 3.95
N PRO A 251 11.02 8.96 2.97
CA PRO A 251 11.79 9.38 1.79
C PRO A 251 13.11 10.09 2.11
N ASN A 252 13.21 10.76 3.27
CA ASN A 252 14.45 11.39 3.75
C ASN A 252 15.46 10.40 4.38
N GLY A 253 15.15 9.11 4.39
CA GLY A 253 15.97 8.05 5.00
C GLY A 253 15.96 8.05 6.53
N LYS A 254 15.09 8.83 7.20
CA LYS A 254 15.05 8.94 8.66
C LYS A 254 13.70 8.52 9.23
N GLY A 255 13.75 7.65 10.24
CA GLY A 255 12.58 7.15 10.93
C GLY A 255 11.76 6.16 10.08
N LYS A 256 11.00 5.30 10.76
CA LYS A 256 10.08 4.36 10.13
C LYS A 256 8.99 5.12 9.38
N MET A 257 8.62 4.61 8.21
CA MET A 257 7.42 5.04 7.51
C MET A 257 6.21 4.53 8.30
N SER A 258 5.66 5.39 9.16
CA SER A 258 4.55 5.06 10.05
C SER A 258 3.42 6.10 10.03
N LYS A 259 3.64 7.24 9.38
CA LYS A 259 2.70 8.36 9.24
C LYS A 259 2.86 8.95 7.84
N ARG A 260 1.82 9.59 7.34
CA ARG A 260 1.84 10.32 6.06
C ARG A 260 3.00 11.33 6.06
N TYR A 261 4.01 11.07 5.23
CA TYR A 261 5.17 11.96 5.08
C TYR A 261 4.80 13.10 4.12
N LYS A 262 4.82 14.35 4.59
CA LYS A 262 4.59 15.52 3.72
C LYS A 262 5.80 15.68 2.79
N LEU A 263 5.55 15.74 1.49
CA LEU A 263 6.61 16.06 0.52
C LEU A 263 7.13 17.50 0.75
N PRO A 264 8.35 17.85 0.30
CA PRO A 264 8.94 19.18 0.52
C PRO A 264 8.04 20.36 0.09
N GLU A 265 8.36 21.56 0.59
CA GLU A 265 7.56 22.79 0.50
C GLU A 265 7.01 23.10 -0.91
N GLY A 266 5.73 23.47 -0.98
CA GLY A 266 5.02 23.82 -2.22
C GLY A 266 4.00 22.78 -2.70
N THR A 267 3.88 21.64 -2.02
CA THR A 267 2.82 20.64 -2.29
C THR A 267 2.04 20.30 -1.00
N ASP A 268 0.72 20.21 -1.10
CA ASP A 268 -0.14 19.64 -0.04
C ASP A 268 -0.25 18.10 -0.15
N LYS A 269 0.71 17.47 -0.83
CA LYS A 269 0.74 16.04 -1.09
C LYS A 269 1.52 15.29 -0.02
N PHE A 270 0.97 14.15 0.38
CA PHE A 270 1.60 13.21 1.29
C PHE A 270 1.97 11.94 0.54
N VAL A 271 3.05 11.28 0.96
CA VAL A 271 3.35 9.93 0.49
C VAL A 271 2.31 8.97 1.07
N PRO A 272 1.58 8.21 0.23
CA PRO A 272 0.67 7.18 0.69
C PRO A 272 1.40 6.14 1.55
N VAL A 273 0.72 5.56 2.53
CA VAL A 273 1.27 4.52 3.40
C VAL A 273 0.39 3.27 3.46
N LEU A 274 -0.87 3.39 3.04
CA LEU A 274 -1.82 2.28 2.93
C LEU A 274 -2.00 1.86 1.47
N LEU A 275 -2.24 0.57 1.24
CA LEU A 275 -2.45 0.02 -0.10
C LEU A 275 -3.63 0.68 -0.82
N SER A 276 -4.75 0.91 -0.11
CA SER A 276 -5.94 1.56 -0.66
C SER A 276 -5.64 2.95 -1.24
N GLU A 277 -4.77 3.72 -0.58
CA GLU A 277 -4.38 5.06 -1.04
C GLU A 277 -3.61 5.00 -2.38
N TYR A 278 -2.80 3.95 -2.61
CA TYR A 278 -2.13 3.76 -3.91
C TYR A 278 -3.13 3.35 -5.01
N MET A 279 -4.09 2.50 -4.68
CA MET A 279 -5.16 2.10 -5.60
C MET A 279 -6.02 3.30 -6.00
N GLU A 280 -6.40 4.13 -5.02
CA GLU A 280 -7.18 5.35 -5.23
C GLU A 280 -6.42 6.40 -6.05
N ALA A 281 -5.12 6.54 -5.81
CA ALA A 281 -4.24 7.43 -6.56
C ALA A 281 -3.94 6.95 -7.99
N GLY A 282 -4.35 5.73 -8.37
CA GLY A 282 -4.17 5.22 -9.72
C GLY A 282 -2.77 4.70 -10.03
N TYR A 283 -2.07 4.16 -9.04
CA TYR A 283 -0.89 3.34 -9.30
C TYR A 283 -1.31 2.01 -9.94
N LEU A 284 -0.47 1.47 -10.81
CA LEU A 284 -0.63 0.15 -11.39
C LEU A 284 -0.10 -0.91 -10.41
N PRO A 285 -0.80 -2.05 -10.24
CA PRO A 285 -0.33 -3.11 -9.35
C PRO A 285 1.04 -3.64 -9.79
N GLU A 286 1.27 -3.78 -11.10
CA GLU A 286 2.53 -4.26 -11.67
C GLU A 286 3.71 -3.33 -11.30
N ALA A 287 3.48 -2.02 -11.37
CA ALA A 287 4.47 -1.02 -10.98
C ALA A 287 4.74 -1.03 -9.47
N LEU A 288 3.70 -1.18 -8.65
CA LEU A 288 3.85 -1.21 -7.20
C LEU A 288 4.59 -2.48 -6.75
N VAL A 289 4.29 -3.64 -7.34
CA VAL A 289 4.99 -4.91 -7.09
C VAL A 289 6.46 -4.80 -7.47
N ASN A 290 6.77 -4.33 -8.68
CA ASN A 290 8.17 -4.13 -9.11
C ASN A 290 8.90 -3.12 -8.20
N PHE A 291 8.25 -2.00 -7.87
CA PHE A 291 8.82 -1.01 -6.98
C PHE A 291 9.13 -1.57 -5.59
N LEU A 292 8.17 -2.22 -4.93
CA LEU A 292 8.35 -2.76 -3.59
C LEU A 292 9.36 -3.90 -3.53
N THR A 293 9.47 -4.67 -4.61
CA THR A 293 10.54 -5.67 -4.77
C THR A 293 11.92 -5.00 -4.71
N ASN A 294 12.07 -3.81 -5.30
CA ASN A 294 13.32 -3.03 -5.22
C ASN A 294 13.56 -2.33 -3.86
N VAL A 295 12.61 -2.37 -2.91
CA VAL A 295 12.77 -1.72 -1.60
C VAL A 295 13.34 -2.71 -0.57
N GLY A 296 14.66 -2.76 -0.51
CA GLY A 296 15.41 -3.64 0.40
C GLY A 296 15.87 -4.95 -0.24
N TRP A 297 15.67 -5.11 -1.55
CA TRP A 297 16.25 -6.16 -2.37
C TRP A 297 16.59 -5.56 -3.74
N ALA A 298 17.58 -6.12 -4.43
CA ALA A 298 18.00 -5.64 -5.75
C ALA A 298 18.07 -6.82 -6.72
N PHE A 299 17.55 -6.60 -7.93
CA PHE A 299 17.58 -7.60 -9.00
C PHE A 299 19.01 -7.98 -9.40
N GLY A 300 19.89 -6.97 -9.47
CA GLY A 300 21.25 -7.06 -10.00
C GLY A 300 21.41 -6.18 -11.24
N ASP A 301 22.66 -5.98 -11.68
CA ASP A 301 23.01 -5.31 -12.95
C ASP A 301 22.37 -3.92 -13.17
N ASP A 302 22.18 -3.15 -12.09
CA ASP A 302 21.50 -1.85 -12.07
C ASP A 302 20.08 -1.85 -12.70
N ARG A 303 19.48 -3.03 -12.88
CA ARG A 303 18.15 -3.20 -13.49
C ARG A 303 17.06 -2.95 -12.46
N GLU A 304 16.20 -1.96 -12.74
CA GLU A 304 15.11 -1.59 -11.83
C GLU A 304 13.73 -2.02 -12.33
N ILE A 305 13.57 -2.24 -13.64
CA ILE A 305 12.31 -2.64 -14.28
C ILE A 305 12.37 -4.11 -14.70
N PHE A 306 11.46 -4.91 -14.17
CA PHE A 306 11.37 -6.36 -14.42
C PHE A 306 9.92 -6.85 -14.31
N THR A 307 9.62 -7.97 -14.93
CA THR A 307 8.30 -8.63 -14.78
C THR A 307 8.23 -9.40 -13.47
N VAL A 308 7.02 -9.81 -13.09
CA VAL A 308 6.80 -10.64 -11.89
C VAL A 308 7.48 -11.99 -12.05
N GLU A 309 7.44 -12.58 -13.24
CA GLU A 309 8.07 -13.87 -13.56
C GLU A 309 9.59 -13.80 -13.41
N GLU A 310 10.20 -12.72 -13.92
CA GLU A 310 11.64 -12.48 -13.73
C GLU A 310 11.99 -12.31 -12.25
N ALA A 311 11.15 -11.58 -11.49
CA ALA A 311 11.33 -11.43 -10.05
C ALA A 311 11.25 -12.78 -9.33
N ILE A 312 10.26 -13.63 -9.65
CA ILE A 312 10.15 -14.98 -9.08
C ILE A 312 11.40 -15.80 -9.38
N GLU A 313 11.90 -15.80 -10.61
CA GLU A 313 13.07 -16.61 -10.99
C GLU A 313 14.34 -16.19 -10.22
N HIS A 314 14.51 -14.87 -10.00
CA HIS A 314 15.73 -14.31 -9.43
C HIS A 314 15.67 -14.06 -7.92
N PHE A 315 14.48 -14.12 -7.30
CA PHE A 315 14.32 -13.76 -5.90
C PHE A 315 15.13 -14.70 -4.99
N ASP A 316 16.08 -14.11 -4.27
CA ASP A 316 16.93 -14.80 -3.31
C ASP A 316 16.82 -14.08 -1.96
N ILE A 317 16.32 -14.79 -0.95
CA ILE A 317 16.16 -14.27 0.42
C ILE A 317 17.51 -13.86 1.04
N MET A 318 18.62 -14.46 0.59
CA MET A 318 19.97 -14.12 1.07
C MET A 318 20.49 -12.79 0.52
N ARG A 319 19.83 -12.23 -0.50
CA ARG A 319 20.15 -10.92 -1.09
C ARG A 319 19.31 -9.78 -0.50
N ILE A 320 18.47 -10.05 0.48
CA ILE A 320 17.72 -9.01 1.20
C ILE A 320 18.72 -8.17 2.00
N ASN A 321 18.70 -6.86 1.79
CA ASN A 321 19.57 -5.93 2.49
C ASN A 321 19.16 -5.85 3.97
N PRO A 322 20.07 -6.03 4.94
CA PRO A 322 19.73 -5.90 6.36
C PRO A 322 19.42 -4.46 6.79
N ALA A 323 19.86 -3.45 6.05
CA ALA A 323 19.60 -2.05 6.38
C ALA A 323 18.19 -1.59 5.98
N GLY A 324 17.63 -0.66 6.76
CA GLY A 324 16.41 0.05 6.39
C GLY A 324 16.57 0.78 5.05
N SER A 325 15.56 0.70 4.19
CA SER A 325 15.59 1.34 2.88
C SER A 325 14.69 2.57 2.88
N ALA A 326 15.23 3.71 2.44
CA ALA A 326 14.42 4.90 2.16
C ALA A 326 13.36 4.56 1.10
N PHE A 327 12.21 5.26 1.15
CA PHE A 327 11.16 5.11 0.16
C PHE A 327 11.31 6.17 -0.95
N PRO A 328 11.89 5.85 -2.12
CA PRO A 328 12.12 6.82 -3.18
C PRO A 328 10.83 7.12 -3.95
N TYR A 329 9.97 7.99 -3.40
CA TYR A 329 8.65 8.28 -3.97
C TYR A 329 8.71 8.75 -5.45
N GLN A 330 9.68 9.60 -5.82
CA GLN A 330 9.86 10.03 -7.22
C GLN A 330 10.16 8.87 -8.17
N LYS A 331 10.87 7.85 -7.69
CA LYS A 331 11.15 6.63 -8.46
C LYS A 331 9.90 5.81 -8.68
N LEU A 332 9.01 5.74 -7.68
CA LEU A 332 7.70 5.09 -7.84
C LEU A 332 6.86 5.81 -8.91
N GLU A 333 6.77 7.15 -8.88
CA GLU A 333 6.03 7.90 -9.92
C GLU A 333 6.61 7.67 -11.32
N TRP A 334 7.94 7.70 -11.44
CA TRP A 334 8.60 7.40 -12.72
C TRP A 334 8.29 5.98 -13.21
N MET A 335 8.46 4.99 -12.33
CA MET A 335 8.23 3.58 -12.63
C MET A 335 6.77 3.35 -13.04
N ASN A 336 5.82 3.93 -12.32
CA ASN A 336 4.40 3.82 -12.67
C ASN A 336 4.12 4.37 -14.08
N GLY A 337 4.70 5.51 -14.43
CA GLY A 337 4.63 6.04 -15.80
C GLY A 337 5.25 5.10 -16.85
N VAL A 338 6.35 4.41 -16.52
CA VAL A 338 6.94 3.39 -17.42
C VAL A 338 5.96 2.25 -17.67
N TYR A 339 5.28 1.75 -16.63
CA TYR A 339 4.28 0.71 -16.79
C TYR A 339 3.04 1.19 -17.55
N ILE A 340 2.56 2.41 -17.29
CA ILE A 340 1.44 3.00 -18.06
C ILE A 340 1.76 3.05 -19.55
N ARG A 341 2.98 3.43 -19.93
CA ARG A 341 3.43 3.48 -21.34
C ARG A 341 3.58 2.10 -21.99
N LYS A 342 3.65 1.02 -21.20
CA LYS A 342 3.72 -0.35 -21.72
C LYS A 342 2.34 -0.95 -22.02
N LEU A 343 1.26 -0.39 -21.47
CA LEU A 343 -0.10 -0.84 -21.73
C LEU A 343 -0.48 -0.53 -23.18
N SER A 344 -1.32 -1.38 -23.78
CA SER A 344 -1.97 -1.02 -25.04
C SER A 344 -2.94 0.14 -24.81
N PRO A 345 -3.22 0.97 -25.82
CA PRO A 345 -4.22 2.03 -25.69
C PRO A 345 -5.58 1.50 -25.21
N GLU A 346 -6.01 0.34 -25.70
CA GLU A 346 -7.28 -0.29 -25.34
C GLU A 346 -7.29 -0.69 -23.86
N GLU A 347 -6.22 -1.35 -23.39
CA GLU A 347 -6.09 -1.73 -21.98
C GLU A 347 -6.03 -0.51 -21.07
N LEU A 348 -5.27 0.51 -21.47
CA LEU A 348 -5.20 1.76 -20.71
C LEU A 348 -6.57 2.42 -20.64
N THR A 349 -7.32 2.50 -21.74
CA THR A 349 -8.68 3.04 -21.76
C THR A 349 -9.56 2.35 -20.73
N GLU A 350 -9.60 1.01 -20.69
CA GLU A 350 -10.38 0.26 -19.70
C GLU A 350 -9.93 0.56 -18.26
N ARG A 351 -8.62 0.68 -18.01
CA ARG A 351 -8.09 1.01 -16.68
C ARG A 351 -8.37 2.46 -16.26
N LEU A 352 -8.63 3.38 -17.19
CA LEU A 352 -8.95 4.79 -16.90
C LEU A 352 -10.43 5.01 -16.55
N LYS A 353 -11.34 4.21 -17.10
CA LYS A 353 -12.80 4.32 -16.90
C LYS A 353 -13.22 4.47 -15.43
N PRO A 354 -12.75 3.63 -14.48
CA PRO A 354 -13.20 3.71 -13.09
C PRO A 354 -12.86 5.02 -12.39
N PHE A 355 -11.81 5.74 -12.85
CA PHE A 355 -11.41 7.03 -12.26
C PHE A 355 -12.35 8.16 -12.69
N LEU A 356 -12.84 8.13 -13.94
CA LEU A 356 -13.84 9.08 -14.42
C LEU A 356 -15.19 8.84 -13.74
N GLU A 357 -15.59 7.58 -13.60
CA GLU A 357 -16.82 7.17 -12.92
C GLU A 357 -16.83 7.61 -11.46
N ARG A 358 -15.74 7.34 -10.73
CA ARG A 358 -15.59 7.77 -9.33
C ARG A 358 -15.60 9.28 -9.17
N ALA A 359 -15.11 10.02 -10.18
CA ALA A 359 -15.19 11.48 -10.22
C ALA A 359 -16.61 12.01 -10.56
N GLY A 360 -17.57 11.12 -10.81
CA GLY A 360 -18.95 11.47 -11.18
C GLY A 360 -19.08 12.04 -12.58
N LEU A 361 -18.09 11.84 -13.45
CA LEU A 361 -18.09 12.36 -14.81
C LEU A 361 -18.82 11.39 -15.74
N LYS A 362 -19.77 11.90 -16.52
CA LYS A 362 -20.32 11.20 -17.67
C LYS A 362 -19.36 11.40 -18.83
N TYR A 363 -18.81 10.33 -19.37
CA TYR A 363 -17.84 10.38 -20.46
C TYR A 363 -18.31 9.53 -21.64
N ASP A 364 -17.83 9.86 -22.83
CA ASP A 364 -18.03 9.07 -24.03
C ASP A 364 -16.85 8.12 -24.21
N GLU A 365 -17.13 6.82 -24.29
CA GLU A 365 -16.09 5.78 -24.38
C GLU A 365 -15.26 5.88 -25.66
N GLN A 366 -15.86 6.26 -26.79
CA GLN A 366 -15.15 6.38 -28.06
C GLN A 366 -14.19 7.58 -28.02
N LYS A 367 -14.63 8.70 -27.44
CA LYS A 367 -13.77 9.88 -27.23
C LYS A 367 -12.64 9.57 -26.25
N LEU A 368 -12.91 8.81 -25.18
CA LEU A 368 -11.89 8.39 -24.23
C LEU A 368 -10.85 7.48 -24.92
N ALA A 369 -11.30 6.49 -25.68
CA ALA A 369 -10.43 5.60 -26.45
C ALA A 369 -9.56 6.38 -27.44
N PHE A 370 -10.16 7.35 -28.14
CA PHE A 370 -9.46 8.22 -29.08
C PHE A 370 -8.38 9.07 -28.39
N ILE A 371 -8.67 9.69 -27.25
CA ILE A 371 -7.73 10.61 -26.59
C ILE A 371 -6.63 9.89 -25.79
N THR A 372 -6.91 8.66 -25.34
CA THR A 372 -6.00 7.83 -24.51
C THR A 372 -4.55 7.77 -25.02
N PRO A 373 -4.26 7.41 -26.29
CA PRO A 373 -2.88 7.32 -26.77
C PRO A 373 -2.14 8.67 -26.72
N TYR A 374 -2.86 9.80 -26.78
CA TYR A 374 -2.27 11.13 -26.77
C TYR A 374 -2.00 11.68 -25.36
N ILE A 375 -2.57 11.05 -24.33
CA ILE A 375 -2.34 11.39 -22.92
C ILE A 375 -1.43 10.37 -22.22
N GLN A 376 -1.28 9.16 -22.75
CA GLN A 376 -0.51 8.06 -22.16
C GLN A 376 0.90 8.47 -21.72
N GLU A 377 1.64 9.18 -22.57
CA GLU A 377 3.01 9.66 -22.26
C GLU A 377 3.07 10.66 -21.09
N ARG A 378 1.95 11.30 -20.76
CA ARG A 378 1.84 12.35 -19.73
C ARG A 378 1.39 11.83 -18.38
N LEU A 379 0.72 10.67 -18.36
CA LEU A 379 0.16 10.09 -17.14
C LEU A 379 1.28 9.54 -16.26
N LYS A 380 1.34 10.04 -15.03
CA LYS A 380 2.13 9.43 -13.96
C LYS A 380 1.29 8.45 -13.16
N THR A 381 0.00 8.71 -13.01
CA THR A 381 -0.98 7.81 -12.41
C THR A 381 -2.28 7.85 -13.21
N LEU A 382 -3.09 6.80 -13.09
CA LEU A 382 -4.36 6.69 -13.80
C LEU A 382 -5.36 7.79 -13.40
N SER A 383 -5.34 8.25 -12.15
CA SER A 383 -6.27 9.29 -11.67
C SER A 383 -6.08 10.64 -12.36
N GLU A 384 -4.90 10.91 -12.92
CA GLU A 384 -4.62 12.16 -13.64
C GLU A 384 -5.48 12.33 -14.90
N VAL A 385 -6.07 11.23 -15.43
CA VAL A 385 -7.02 11.31 -16.55
C VAL A 385 -8.17 12.26 -16.26
N VAL A 386 -8.63 12.31 -15.01
CA VAL A 386 -9.79 13.12 -14.61
C VAL A 386 -9.53 14.58 -14.93
N ASP A 387 -8.41 15.12 -14.47
CA ASP A 387 -8.10 16.54 -14.65
C ASP A 387 -7.61 16.84 -16.06
N ILE A 388 -6.82 15.94 -16.67
CA ILE A 388 -6.30 16.13 -18.04
C ILE A 388 -7.42 16.12 -19.07
N THR A 389 -8.49 15.36 -18.85
CA THR A 389 -9.58 15.20 -19.84
C THR A 389 -10.88 15.87 -19.42
N ARG A 390 -10.95 16.49 -18.23
CA ARG A 390 -12.17 17.10 -17.66
C ARG A 390 -12.94 17.95 -18.68
N PHE A 391 -12.22 18.75 -19.47
CA PHE A 391 -12.79 19.67 -20.46
C PHE A 391 -13.64 18.97 -21.55
N LEU A 392 -13.45 17.66 -21.76
CA LEU A 392 -14.25 16.86 -22.70
C LEU A 392 -15.61 16.45 -22.13
N TRP A 393 -15.75 16.43 -20.81
CA TRP A 393 -16.86 15.78 -20.10
C TRP A 393 -17.80 16.77 -19.38
N VAL A 394 -17.51 18.08 -19.45
CA VAL A 394 -18.33 19.10 -18.79
C VAL A 394 -19.66 19.32 -19.51
N GLU A 395 -20.77 19.33 -18.77
CA GLU A 395 -22.09 19.68 -19.31
C GLU A 395 -22.15 21.18 -19.67
N GLU A 396 -21.54 22.05 -18.84
CA GLU A 396 -21.40 23.48 -19.10
C GLU A 396 -19.92 23.89 -19.10
N PHE A 397 -19.46 24.44 -20.23
CA PHE A 397 -18.09 24.95 -20.36
C PHE A 397 -18.00 26.40 -19.86
N VAL A 398 -17.12 26.62 -18.88
CA VAL A 398 -16.76 27.95 -18.39
C VAL A 398 -15.42 28.36 -18.99
N PRO A 399 -15.35 29.47 -19.78
CA PRO A 399 -14.08 29.97 -20.30
C PRO A 399 -13.07 30.31 -19.21
N ALA A 400 -11.79 30.14 -19.49
CA ALA A 400 -10.73 30.61 -18.61
C ALA A 400 -10.76 32.14 -18.46
N PRO A 401 -10.16 32.70 -17.38
CA PRO A 401 -9.99 34.14 -17.25
C PRO A 401 -9.29 34.74 -18.48
N VAL A 402 -9.70 35.95 -18.87
CA VAL A 402 -9.24 36.60 -20.10
C VAL A 402 -7.71 36.76 -20.13
N GLU A 403 -7.10 36.99 -18.96
CA GLU A 403 -5.66 37.09 -18.80
C GLU A 403 -4.92 35.81 -19.21
N GLU A 404 -5.58 34.65 -19.13
CA GLU A 404 -5.01 33.38 -19.55
C GLU A 404 -5.12 33.14 -21.06
N LEU A 405 -6.10 33.77 -21.71
CA LEU A 405 -6.28 33.71 -23.17
C LEU A 405 -5.16 34.49 -23.89
N ILE A 406 -4.62 35.55 -23.27
CA ILE A 406 -3.66 36.48 -23.87
C ILE A 406 -2.24 35.93 -23.77
N PRO A 407 -1.59 35.53 -24.88
CA PRO A 407 -0.23 35.03 -24.85
C PRO A 407 0.77 36.12 -24.53
N LYS A 408 1.96 35.71 -24.08
CA LYS A 408 3.09 36.64 -23.93
C LYS A 408 3.34 37.38 -25.25
N LYS A 409 3.46 38.72 -25.17
CA LYS A 409 3.73 39.64 -26.30
C LYS A 409 2.55 39.91 -27.24
N LEU A 410 1.34 39.52 -26.85
CA LEU A 410 0.11 39.98 -27.50
C LEU A 410 -0.72 40.78 -26.51
N ASP A 411 -1.60 41.62 -27.03
CA ASP A 411 -2.66 42.27 -26.25
C ASP A 411 -4.03 41.59 -26.49
N ALA A 412 -5.06 42.07 -25.78
CA ALA A 412 -6.41 41.54 -25.88
C ALA A 412 -7.03 41.74 -27.27
N GLU A 413 -6.75 42.87 -27.93
CA GLU A 413 -7.31 43.17 -29.25
C GLU A 413 -6.71 42.28 -30.33
N GLN A 414 -5.39 42.09 -30.29
CA GLN A 414 -4.67 41.15 -31.15
C GLN A 414 -5.14 39.71 -30.91
N THR A 415 -5.27 39.29 -29.66
CA THR A 415 -5.74 37.94 -29.30
C THR A 415 -7.16 37.69 -29.82
N LYS A 416 -8.05 38.69 -29.71
CA LYS A 416 -9.40 38.62 -30.28
C LYS A 416 -9.38 38.44 -31.79
N LYS A 417 -8.61 39.26 -32.52
CA LYS A 417 -8.47 39.15 -34.00
C LYS A 417 -7.93 37.78 -34.41
N ILE A 418 -6.97 37.25 -33.66
CA ILE A 418 -6.42 35.91 -33.86
C ILE A 418 -7.51 34.84 -33.70
N LEU A 419 -8.25 34.85 -32.59
CA LEU A 419 -9.30 33.86 -32.35
C LEU A 419 -10.44 33.95 -33.38
N GLN A 420 -10.75 35.15 -33.89
CA GLN A 420 -11.71 35.31 -34.99
C GLN A 420 -11.21 34.65 -36.28
N ALA A 421 -9.96 34.88 -36.66
CA ALA A 421 -9.38 34.23 -37.85
C ALA A 421 -9.30 32.71 -37.69
N VAL A 422 -9.01 32.21 -36.49
CA VAL A 422 -9.06 30.78 -36.17
C VAL A 422 -10.48 30.23 -36.32
N TYR A 423 -11.49 30.93 -35.79
CA TYR A 423 -12.89 30.53 -35.91
C TYR A 423 -13.28 30.36 -37.37
N ASP A 424 -13.02 31.38 -38.19
CA ASP A 424 -13.38 31.38 -39.61
C ASP A 424 -12.66 30.26 -40.37
N THR A 425 -11.38 30.00 -40.04
CA THR A 425 -10.58 28.93 -40.63
C THR A 425 -11.14 27.54 -40.28
N LEU A 426 -11.47 27.31 -39.01
CA LEU A 426 -12.01 26.03 -38.52
C LEU A 426 -13.43 25.77 -39.04
N ASP A 427 -14.25 26.81 -39.17
CA ASP A 427 -15.61 26.71 -39.70
C ASP A 427 -15.62 26.35 -41.19
N ALA A 428 -14.64 26.85 -41.96
CA ALA A 428 -14.50 26.53 -43.37
C ALA A 428 -13.94 25.14 -43.67
N LEU A 429 -13.48 24.37 -42.65
CA LEU A 429 -12.86 23.07 -42.89
C LEU A 429 -13.84 22.05 -43.46
N PRO A 430 -13.42 21.27 -44.49
CA PRO A 430 -14.24 20.23 -45.11
C PRO A 430 -14.37 18.98 -44.22
N SER A 431 -13.37 18.71 -43.37
CA SER A 431 -13.34 17.64 -42.40
C SER A 431 -12.72 18.16 -41.10
N PHE A 432 -13.16 17.61 -39.96
CA PHE A 432 -12.72 18.06 -38.64
C PHE A 432 -11.79 17.05 -37.96
N ASP A 433 -10.96 16.36 -38.74
CA ASP A 433 -9.86 15.51 -38.25
C ASP A 433 -8.62 16.34 -37.88
N TRP A 434 -7.84 15.87 -36.91
CA TRP A 434 -6.68 16.59 -36.39
C TRP A 434 -5.61 16.92 -37.45
N PRO A 435 -5.31 16.07 -38.47
CA PRO A 435 -4.35 16.42 -39.51
C PRO A 435 -4.82 17.62 -40.34
N THR A 436 -6.10 17.65 -40.71
CA THR A 436 -6.70 18.75 -41.47
C THR A 436 -6.70 20.05 -40.65
N GLN A 437 -7.07 19.97 -39.37
CA GLN A 437 -7.01 21.11 -38.46
C GLN A 437 -5.57 21.66 -38.31
N GLU A 438 -4.58 20.77 -38.13
CA GLU A 438 -3.19 21.15 -37.95
C GLU A 438 -2.62 21.86 -39.18
N ALA A 439 -2.85 21.31 -40.37
CA ALA A 439 -2.38 21.90 -41.61
C ALA A 439 -2.95 23.31 -41.82
N ALA A 440 -4.26 23.48 -41.66
CA ALA A 440 -4.92 24.77 -41.85
C ALA A 440 -4.47 25.81 -40.82
N LEU A 441 -4.36 25.45 -39.54
CA LEU A 441 -3.96 26.38 -38.50
C LEU A 441 -2.45 26.70 -38.55
N ARG A 442 -1.60 25.81 -39.06
CA ARG A 442 -0.20 26.13 -39.35
C ARG A 442 -0.07 27.11 -40.50
N GLN A 443 -0.81 26.92 -41.59
CA GLN A 443 -0.85 27.89 -42.68
C GLN A 443 -1.34 29.26 -42.21
N LEU A 444 -2.40 29.29 -41.39
CA LEU A 444 -2.89 30.53 -40.81
C LEU A 444 -1.82 31.25 -39.96
N ALA A 445 -1.02 30.50 -39.20
CA ALA A 445 0.08 31.09 -38.43
C ALA A 445 1.11 31.77 -39.34
N GLU A 446 1.44 31.16 -40.47
CA GLU A 446 2.36 31.72 -41.47
C GLU A 446 1.79 32.97 -42.14
N ASP A 447 0.53 32.92 -42.59
CA ASP A 447 -0.15 34.02 -43.27
C ASP A 447 -0.27 35.26 -42.37
N LEU A 448 -0.47 35.05 -41.06
CA LEU A 448 -0.53 36.12 -40.05
C LEU A 448 0.86 36.52 -39.52
N GLY A 449 1.94 35.85 -39.94
CA GLY A 449 3.30 36.12 -39.45
C GLY A 449 3.51 35.82 -37.96
N LEU A 450 2.73 34.88 -37.40
CA LEU A 450 2.73 34.52 -35.99
C LEU A 450 3.61 33.30 -35.71
N LYS A 451 4.27 33.30 -34.54
CA LYS A 451 4.90 32.07 -34.04
C LYS A 451 3.82 31.07 -33.59
N ALA A 452 4.10 29.77 -33.72
CA ALA A 452 3.17 28.70 -33.33
C ALA A 452 2.57 28.89 -31.93
N GLY A 453 3.37 29.27 -30.92
CA GLY A 453 2.88 29.50 -29.56
C GLY A 453 1.99 30.76 -29.40
N GLN A 454 2.08 31.74 -30.30
CA GLN A 454 1.21 32.91 -30.30
C GLN A 454 -0.18 32.57 -30.86
N LEU A 455 -0.27 31.62 -31.81
CA LEU A 455 -1.54 31.15 -32.35
C LEU A 455 -2.17 30.03 -31.50
N PHE A 456 -1.39 29.00 -31.15
CA PHE A 456 -1.95 27.77 -30.56
C PHE A 456 -2.26 27.88 -29.06
N ASN A 457 -1.57 28.73 -28.31
CA ASN A 457 -1.87 28.89 -26.87
C ASN A 457 -3.26 29.49 -26.63
N PRO A 458 -3.69 30.58 -27.30
CA PRO A 458 -5.07 31.08 -27.22
C PRO A 458 -6.10 30.02 -27.54
N ILE A 459 -5.88 29.23 -28.60
CA ILE A 459 -6.82 28.19 -29.03
C ILE A 459 -6.94 27.13 -27.94
N ARG A 460 -5.82 26.67 -27.37
CA ARG A 460 -5.84 25.70 -26.27
C ARG A 460 -6.63 26.23 -25.09
N VAL A 461 -6.34 27.44 -24.63
CA VAL A 461 -7.03 28.01 -23.47
C VAL A 461 -8.52 28.25 -23.78
N ALA A 462 -8.84 28.71 -24.99
CA ALA A 462 -10.23 28.92 -25.42
C ALA A 462 -11.03 27.62 -25.47
N THR A 463 -10.44 26.52 -25.92
CA THR A 463 -11.14 25.23 -26.13
C THR A 463 -11.14 24.34 -24.89
N THR A 464 -10.12 24.45 -24.02
CA THR A 464 -9.94 23.54 -22.88
C THR A 464 -10.10 24.23 -21.53
N ALA A 465 -10.04 25.57 -21.48
CA ALA A 465 -9.86 26.36 -20.26
C ALA A 465 -8.61 25.97 -19.44
N GLN A 466 -7.63 25.32 -20.07
CA GLN A 466 -6.41 24.82 -19.44
C GLN A 466 -5.17 25.34 -20.17
N ARG A 467 -4.12 25.69 -19.42
CA ARG A 467 -2.80 26.04 -20.00
C ARG A 467 -2.05 24.81 -20.50
N VAL A 468 -2.21 23.71 -19.76
CA VAL A 468 -1.62 22.40 -20.07
C VAL A 468 -2.77 21.44 -20.29
N ALA A 469 -2.88 20.96 -21.51
CA ALA A 469 -3.90 20.03 -21.97
C ALA A 469 -3.23 18.96 -22.85
N PRO A 470 -3.97 17.92 -23.29
CA PRO A 470 -3.52 17.02 -24.35
C PRO A 470 -3.14 17.79 -25.64
N PRO A 471 -2.55 17.11 -26.64
CA PRO A 471 -2.31 17.69 -27.95
C PRO A 471 -3.54 18.45 -28.48
N LEU A 472 -3.33 19.69 -28.93
CA LEU A 472 -4.40 20.66 -29.21
C LEU A 472 -5.39 20.16 -30.27
N PHE A 473 -4.89 19.69 -31.41
CA PHE A 473 -5.71 19.29 -32.55
C PHE A 473 -6.55 18.05 -32.23
N GLN A 474 -5.96 17.05 -31.59
CA GLN A 474 -6.66 15.88 -31.08
C GLN A 474 -7.71 16.27 -30.02
N SER A 475 -7.43 17.29 -29.20
CA SER A 475 -8.41 17.77 -28.21
C SER A 475 -9.62 18.42 -28.89
N MET A 476 -9.40 19.20 -29.96
CA MET A 476 -10.48 19.79 -30.76
C MET A 476 -11.26 18.73 -31.53
N GLU A 477 -10.60 17.75 -32.15
CA GLU A 477 -11.28 16.61 -32.78
C GLU A 477 -12.16 15.84 -31.79
N ALA A 478 -11.65 15.54 -30.58
CA ALA A 478 -12.42 14.88 -29.53
C ALA A 478 -13.62 15.72 -29.06
N LEU A 479 -13.48 17.04 -28.99
CA LEU A 479 -14.62 17.94 -28.72
C LEU A 479 -15.66 17.89 -29.84
N GLY A 480 -15.18 17.86 -31.09
CA GLY A 480 -15.98 18.03 -32.29
C GLY A 480 -16.05 19.50 -32.74
N LYS A 481 -16.46 19.70 -33.99
CA LYS A 481 -16.48 21.01 -34.66
C LYS A 481 -17.35 22.03 -33.94
N GLU A 482 -18.62 21.68 -33.71
CA GLU A 482 -19.61 22.58 -33.13
C GLU A 482 -19.18 23.09 -31.75
N GLU A 483 -18.75 22.19 -30.88
CA GLU A 483 -18.31 22.54 -29.53
C GLU A 483 -17.01 23.35 -29.53
N THR A 484 -16.06 23.00 -30.40
CA THR A 484 -14.82 23.77 -30.57
C THR A 484 -15.10 25.22 -30.98
N LEU A 485 -15.93 25.41 -32.02
CA LEU A 485 -16.32 26.74 -32.50
C LEU A 485 -17.09 27.53 -31.45
N ARG A 486 -18.04 26.87 -30.74
CA ARG A 486 -18.80 27.49 -29.64
C ARG A 486 -17.86 28.02 -28.55
N ARG A 487 -16.87 27.23 -28.13
CA ARG A 487 -15.90 27.63 -27.09
C ARG A 487 -14.99 28.77 -27.54
N ILE A 488 -14.53 28.75 -28.78
CA ILE A 488 -13.75 29.86 -29.36
C ILE A 488 -14.60 31.14 -29.39
N LYS A 489 -15.88 31.04 -29.78
CA LYS A 489 -16.80 32.18 -29.78
C LYS A 489 -17.00 32.76 -28.38
N LEU A 490 -17.18 31.92 -27.36
CA LEU A 490 -17.24 32.37 -25.97
C LEU A 490 -15.96 33.11 -25.52
N ALA A 491 -14.79 32.64 -25.94
CA ALA A 491 -13.53 33.31 -25.65
C ALA A 491 -13.41 34.68 -26.34
N ILE A 492 -13.89 34.80 -27.59
CA ILE A 492 -13.97 36.07 -28.33
C ILE A 492 -14.90 37.04 -27.61
N ASP A 493 -16.08 36.60 -27.19
CA ASP A 493 -17.07 37.44 -26.51
C ASP A 493 -16.58 37.89 -25.11
N ALA A 494 -15.81 37.05 -24.43
CA ALA A 494 -15.14 37.41 -23.17
C ALA A 494 -14.06 38.48 -23.37
N LEU A 495 -13.24 38.37 -24.43
CA LEU A 495 -12.27 39.40 -24.81
C LEU A 495 -12.95 40.71 -25.19
N ASP A 496 -14.08 40.66 -25.89
CA ASP A 496 -14.87 41.85 -26.23
C ASP A 496 -15.39 42.56 -24.98
N SER A 497 -15.96 41.81 -24.06
CA SER A 497 -16.44 42.34 -22.78
C SER A 497 -15.31 42.93 -21.95
N TYR A 498 -14.10 42.39 -22.06
CA TYR A 498 -12.91 42.88 -21.36
C TYR A 498 -12.39 44.20 -21.94
N LEU A 499 -12.36 44.32 -23.26
CA LEU A 499 -11.94 45.55 -23.95
C LEU A 499 -12.93 46.70 -23.65
N ASN A 500 -14.23 46.44 -23.74
CA ASN A 500 -15.29 47.44 -23.49
C ASN A 500 -15.37 47.92 -22.04
N LYS A 501 -14.74 47.23 -21.07
CA LYS A 501 -14.67 47.64 -19.66
C LYS A 501 -13.43 48.48 -19.33
N ARG A 502 -12.46 48.54 -20.25
CA ARG A 502 -11.21 49.29 -20.11
C ARG A 502 -11.25 50.65 -20.80
N ASP A 503 -12.14 50.81 -21.77
CA ASP A 503 -12.58 52.10 -22.31
C ASP A 503 -13.62 52.75 -21.39
#